data_AF-A0A6P1BTA7-F1
#
_entry.id   AF-A0A6P1BTA7-F1
#
_cell.length_a   1.000
_cell.length_b   1.000
_cell.length_c   1.000
_cell.angle_alpha   90.00
_cell.angle_beta   90.00
_cell.angle_gamma   90.00
#
_symmetry.space_group_name_H-M   'P 1'
#
loop_
_entity.id
_entity.type
_entity.pdbx_description
1 polymer ?
#
loop_
_entity_poly.entity_id
_entity_poly.type
_entity_poly.pdbx_seq_one_letter_code
_entity_poly.pdbx_strand_id
1 'polypeptide(L)' 'MLALVCLALSLFSNSASAITAEVARKCHVLTAAQFPPRLPGNPAAGSAKGSGREQIDYYNKCVANGGKPDDGAAPK' A
#
# COMPACT_ATOMS: atom_id res chain seq x y z
N MET A 1 -41.37 -5.17 0.21
CA MET A 1 -40.33 -4.60 -0.68
C MET A 1 -38.98 -4.43 -0.01
N LEU A 2 -38.88 -4.12 1.29
CA LEU A 2 -37.59 -3.90 1.98
C LEU A 2 -36.66 -5.13 1.98
N ALA A 3 -37.22 -6.33 2.14
CA ALA A 3 -36.46 -7.58 2.13
C ALA A 3 -35.78 -7.88 0.78
N LEU A 4 -36.40 -7.49 -0.34
CA LEU A 4 -35.85 -7.70 -1.68
C LEU A 4 -34.69 -6.73 -1.97
N VAL A 5 -34.75 -5.52 -1.40
CA VAL A 5 -33.69 -4.50 -1.51
C VAL A 5 -32.43 -4.93 -0.74
N CYS A 6 -32.58 -5.57 0.42
CA CYS A 6 -31.44 -6.06 1.19
C CYS A 6 -30.65 -7.17 0.47
N LEU A 7 -31.34 -8.07 -0.23
CA LEU A 7 -30.71 -9.16 -1.01
C LEU A 7 -29.94 -8.64 -2.24
N ALA A 8 -30.40 -7.55 -2.84
CA ALA A 8 -29.70 -6.94 -3.97
C ALA A 8 -28.36 -6.31 -3.55
N LEU A 9 -28.28 -5.73 -2.35
CA LEU A 9 -27.07 -5.08 -1.84
C LEU A 9 -25.92 -6.06 -1.55
N SER A 10 -26.22 -7.31 -1.17
CA SER A 10 -25.22 -8.35 -0.91
C SER A 10 -24.46 -8.85 -2.16
N LEU A 11 -25.05 -8.67 -3.35
CA LEU A 11 -24.41 -9.05 -4.62
C LEU A 11 -23.33 -8.04 -5.05
N PHE A 12 -23.40 -6.80 -4.55
CA PHE A 12 -22.37 -5.78 -4.74
C PHE A 12 -21.26 -5.90 -3.69
N SER A 13 -20.98 -7.11 -3.20
CA SER A 13 -19.77 -7.37 -2.44
C SER A 13 -18.58 -7.19 -3.39
N ASN A 14 -18.12 -5.93 -3.50
CA ASN A 14 -16.86 -5.57 -4.12
C ASN A 14 -15.82 -6.52 -3.56
N SER A 15 -15.40 -7.48 -4.38
CA SER A 15 -14.43 -8.48 -3.99
C SER A 15 -13.16 -7.73 -3.62
N ALA A 16 -12.92 -7.54 -2.33
CA ALA A 16 -11.64 -7.04 -1.85
C ALA A 16 -10.62 -8.11 -2.23
N SER A 17 -9.93 -7.91 -3.35
CA SER A 17 -8.89 -8.82 -3.79
C SER A 17 -7.82 -8.81 -2.70
N ALA A 18 -7.70 -9.92 -1.97
CA ALA A 18 -6.67 -10.04 -0.94
C ALA A 18 -5.32 -9.85 -1.63
N ILE A 19 -4.55 -8.86 -1.16
CA ILE A 19 -3.19 -8.67 -1.66
C ILE A 19 -2.41 -9.96 -1.42
N THR A 20 -1.67 -10.43 -2.42
CA THR A 20 -0.84 -11.61 -2.20
C THR A 20 0.30 -11.25 -1.25
N ALA A 21 0.72 -12.20 -0.42
CA ALA A 21 1.86 -12.01 0.48
C ALA A 21 3.15 -11.66 -0.29
N GLU A 22 3.25 -12.04 -1.57
CA GLU A 22 4.36 -11.64 -2.44
C GLU A 22 4.29 -10.15 -2.81
N VAL A 23 3.14 -9.64 -3.24
CA VAL A 23 2.98 -8.21 -3.58
C VAL A 23 3.22 -7.34 -2.36
N ALA A 24 2.67 -7.72 -1.19
CA ALA A 24 2.87 -6.99 0.06
C ALA A 24 4.37 -6.89 0.43
N ARG A 25 5.12 -7.99 0.31
CA ARG A 25 6.56 -8.02 0.58
C ARG A 25 7.36 -7.15 -0.40
N LYS A 26 7.05 -7.23 -1.70
CA LYS A 26 7.69 -6.38 -2.73
C LYS A 26 7.46 -4.90 -2.44
N CYS A 27 6.23 -4.51 -2.15
CA CYS A 27 5.89 -3.13 -1.82
C CYS A 27 6.54 -2.66 -0.53
N HIS A 28 6.66 -3.51 0.49
CA HIS A 28 7.38 -3.17 1.71
C HIS A 28 8.85 -2.83 1.45
N VAL A 29 9.54 -3.64 0.64
CA VAL A 29 10.94 -3.40 0.26
C VAL A 29 11.09 -2.10 -0.54
N LEU A 30 10.20 -1.87 -1.52
CA LEU A 30 10.22 -0.64 -2.31
C LEU A 30 9.96 0.61 -1.46
N THR A 31 9.00 0.55 -0.52
CA THR A 31 8.73 1.65 0.40
C THR A 31 9.93 1.90 1.32
N ALA A 32 10.54 0.85 1.89
CA ALA A 32 11.71 1.01 2.76
C ALA A 32 12.92 1.60 2.02
N ALA A 33 13.11 1.27 0.75
CA ALA A 33 14.15 1.86 -0.10
C ALA A 33 13.89 3.35 -0.40
N GLN A 34 12.64 3.71 -0.69
CA GLN A 34 12.27 5.08 -1.02
C GLN A 34 12.23 6.01 0.21
N PHE A 35 11.90 5.46 1.38
CA PHE A 35 11.69 6.16 2.64
C PHE A 35 12.62 5.62 3.74
N PRO A 36 13.95 5.82 3.61
CA PRO A 36 14.92 5.27 4.56
C PRO A 36 14.76 5.89 5.95
N PRO A 37 15.00 5.15 7.05
CA PRO A 37 14.94 5.70 8.40
C PRO A 37 15.91 6.87 8.62
N ARG A 38 15.53 7.85 9.45
CA ARG A 38 16.45 8.93 9.87
C ARG A 38 17.63 8.43 10.67
N LEU A 39 17.38 7.44 11.51
CA LEU A 39 18.39 6.80 12.35
C LEU A 39 18.40 5.30 12.00
N PRO A 40 19.54 4.78 11.51
CA PRO A 40 19.68 3.34 11.26
C PRO A 40 19.29 2.54 12.51
N GLY A 41 18.42 1.54 12.35
CA GLY A 41 17.99 0.66 13.44
C GLY A 41 16.96 1.25 14.41
N ASN A 42 16.47 2.49 14.21
CA ASN A 42 15.40 3.06 15.04
C ASN A 42 14.14 3.39 14.21
N PRO A 43 13.13 2.47 14.20
CA PRO A 43 11.88 2.69 13.48
C PRO A 43 11.07 3.91 13.95
N ALA A 44 11.23 4.34 15.21
CA ALA A 44 10.49 5.47 15.77
C ALA A 44 11.03 6.83 15.28
N ALA A 45 12.23 6.87 14.69
CA ALA A 45 12.80 8.10 14.14
C ALA A 45 12.05 8.59 12.87
N GLY A 46 11.18 7.74 12.31
CA GLY A 46 10.50 7.99 11.05
C GLY A 46 11.46 8.00 9.85
N SER A 47 10.93 8.41 8.70
CA SER A 47 11.72 8.46 7.46
C SER A 47 12.52 9.76 7.32
N ALA A 48 13.72 9.65 6.76
CA ALA A 48 14.55 10.77 6.34
C ALA A 48 13.97 11.51 5.12
N LYS A 49 13.10 10.84 4.35
CA LYS A 49 12.41 11.38 3.18
C LYS A 49 10.90 11.35 3.41
N GLY A 50 10.18 12.41 3.07
CA GLY A 50 8.72 12.45 3.14
C GLY A 50 8.12 12.20 4.53
N SER A 51 6.80 12.08 4.55
CA SER A 51 5.96 11.90 5.74
C SER A 51 5.49 10.44 5.88
N GLY A 52 4.89 10.12 7.03
CA GLY A 52 4.20 8.83 7.21
C GLY A 52 3.04 8.65 6.23
N ARG A 53 2.37 9.75 5.83
CA ARG A 53 1.27 9.70 4.87
C ARG A 53 1.75 9.35 3.47
N GLU A 54 2.84 9.96 3.02
CA GLU A 54 3.45 9.68 1.72
C GLU A 54 3.95 8.23 1.61
N GLN A 55 4.46 7.65 2.71
CA GLN A 55 4.84 6.23 2.77
C GLN A 55 3.64 5.30 2.55
N ILE A 56 2.51 5.60 3.20
CA ILE A 56 1.26 4.83 3.05
C ILE A 56 0.74 4.95 1.62
N ASP A 57 0.71 6.16 1.07
CA ASP A 57 0.22 6.41 -0.28
C ASP A 57 1.11 5.71 -1.33
N TYR A 58 2.43 5.70 -1.13
CA TYR A 58 3.37 4.98 -1.99
C TYR A 58 3.15 3.47 -1.94
N TYR A 59 2.99 2.89 -0.74
CA TYR A 59 2.68 1.47 -0.58
C TYR A 59 1.37 1.08 -1.27
N ASN A 60 0.31 1.88 -1.11
CA ASN A 60 -0.99 1.65 -1.73
C ASN A 60 -0.91 1.69 -3.27
N LYS A 61 -0.14 2.63 -3.84
CA LYS A 61 0.12 2.69 -5.28
C LYS A 61 0.88 1.46 -5.76
N CYS A 62 1.91 1.03 -5.03
CA CYS A 62 2.64 -0.19 -5.37
C CYS A 62 1.73 -1.43 -5.37
N VAL A 63 0.83 -1.54 -4.39
CA VAL A 63 -0.16 -2.62 -4.32
C VAL A 63 -1.10 -2.58 -5.52
N ALA A 64 -1.64 -1.40 -5.85
CA ALA A 64 -2.49 -1.19 -7.03
C ALA A 64 -1.77 -1.54 -8.35
N ASN A 65 -0.45 -1.34 -8.41
CA ASN A 65 0.41 -1.69 -9.54
C ASN A 65 0.91 -3.15 -9.52
N GLY A 66 0.40 -3.99 -8.61
CA GLY A 66 0.77 -5.41 -8.52
C GLY A 66 2.21 -5.65 -8.06
N GLY A 67 2.79 -4.74 -7.27
CA GLY A 67 4.15 -4.89 -6.74
C GLY A 67 5.26 -4.39 -7.66
N LYS A 68 4.92 -3.61 -8.69
CA LYS A 68 5.89 -2.99 -9.60
C LYS A 68 6.38 -1.65 -9.01
N PRO A 69 7.67 -1.30 -9.22
CA PRO A 69 8.18 0.01 -8.86
C PRO A 69 7.39 1.11 -9.58
N ASP A 70 7.17 2.23 -8.90
CA ASP A 70 6.60 3.42 -9.54
C ASP A 70 7.69 4.07 -10.40
N ASP A 71 7.45 4.23 -11.70
CA ASP A 71 8.44 4.76 -12.65
C ASP A 71 8.91 6.19 -12.31
N GLY A 72 8.15 6.91 -11.46
CA GLY A 72 8.54 8.23 -10.92
C GLY A 72 9.34 8.19 -9.62
N ALA A 73 9.49 7.01 -9.01
CA ALA A 73 10.19 6.77 -7.74
C ALA A 73 11.45 5.92 -7.92
N ALA A 74 12.11 6.02 -9.07
CA ALA A 74 13.47 5.54 -9.19
C ALA A 74 14.31 6.19 -8.08
N PRO A 75 15.02 5.39 -7.25
CA PRO A 75 15.89 5.95 -6.23
C PRO A 75 16.97 6.78 -6.94
N LYS A 76 17.00 8.07 -6.64
CA LYS A 76 18.08 8.98 -6.99
C LYS A 76 19.23 8.76 -6.02
#